data_AF-A0A659S7Z9-F1
#
_entry.id   AF-A0A659S7Z9-F1
#
_cell.length_a   1.000
_cell.length_b   1.000
_cell.length_c   1.000
_cell.angle_alpha   90.00
_cell.angle_beta   90.00
_cell.angle_gamma   90.00
#
_symmetry.space_group_name_H-M   'P 1'
#
loop_
_entity.id
_entity.type
_entity.pdbx_description
1 polymer ?
#
loop_
_entity_poly.entity_id
_entity_poly.type
_entity_poly.pdbx_seq_one_letter_code
_entity_poly.pdbx_strand_id
1 'polypeptide(L)'
;MFNNTRLSRWWALFALTATIMLALPAQANTWPLPPPGSRLVGENKFHVVEDDGGSLEAIAKKYNVGFLALLQANPGIDPYVPRAGSVLTIPLQTLLPDAPREGIVINLAELRLYYY
;
A
#
# COMPACT_ATOMS: atom_id res chain seq x y z
N MET A 1 -26.34 -38.80 29.93
CA MET A 1 -25.88 -37.46 29.50
C MET A 1 -24.47 -37.60 28.94
N PHE A 2 -24.32 -37.60 27.62
CA PHE A 2 -23.00 -37.67 26.98
C PHE A 2 -22.33 -36.28 27.06
N ASN A 3 -21.12 -36.23 27.61
CA ASN A 3 -20.35 -34.99 27.76
C ASN A 3 -19.80 -34.52 26.40
N ASN A 4 -20.45 -33.50 25.82
CA ASN A 4 -20.11 -32.90 24.52
C ASN A 4 -18.84 -32.01 24.54
N THR A 5 -18.09 -32.01 25.65
CA THR A 5 -16.97 -31.10 25.93
C THR A 5 -15.72 -31.41 25.10
N ARG A 6 -15.55 -32.65 24.65
CA ARG A 6 -14.44 -32.99 23.75
C ARG A 6 -14.70 -32.45 22.34
N LEU A 7 -15.92 -32.65 21.81
CA LEU A 7 -16.29 -32.19 20.48
C LEU A 7 -16.25 -30.65 20.38
N SER A 8 -16.76 -29.93 21.38
CA SER A 8 -16.72 -28.45 21.40
C SER A 8 -15.30 -27.89 21.38
N ARG A 9 -14.32 -28.58 21.98
CA ARG A 9 -12.90 -28.18 21.93
C ARG A 9 -12.30 -28.31 20.53
N TRP A 10 -12.67 -29.34 19.77
CA TRP A 10 -12.23 -29.49 18.38
C TRP A 10 -12.82 -28.41 17.48
N TRP A 11 -14.10 -28.08 17.64
CA TRP A 11 -14.72 -26.96 16.93
C TRP A 11 -14.08 -25.61 17.28
N ALA A 12 -13.75 -25.37 18.55
CA ALA A 12 -13.06 -24.16 18.98
C ALA A 12 -11.65 -24.05 18.38
N LEU A 13 -10.89 -25.16 18.36
CA LEU A 13 -9.56 -25.20 17.72
C LEU A 13 -9.63 -24.98 16.21
N PHE A 14 -10.64 -25.56 15.55
CA PHE A 14 -10.86 -25.36 14.12
C PHE A 14 -11.23 -23.90 13.81
N ALA A 15 -12.12 -23.29 14.59
CA ALA A 15 -12.48 -21.88 14.43
C ALA A 15 -11.28 -20.96 14.67
N LEU A 16 -10.46 -21.24 15.70
CA LEU A 16 -9.26 -20.46 15.99
C LEU A 16 -8.23 -20.55 14.86
N THR A 17 -7.95 -21.75 14.38
CA THR A 17 -7.00 -21.97 13.27
C THR A 17 -7.49 -21.34 11.97
N ALA A 18 -8.78 -21.44 11.65
CA ALA A 18 -9.39 -20.75 10.51
C ALA A 18 -9.29 -19.23 10.63
N THR A 19 -9.50 -18.67 11.83
CA THR A 19 -9.41 -17.23 12.08
C THR A 19 -7.99 -16.71 11.89
N ILE A 20 -6.98 -17.46 12.37
CA ILE A 20 -5.56 -17.12 12.18
C ILE A 20 -5.18 -17.22 10.70
N MET A 21 -5.65 -18.24 9.97
CA MET A 21 -5.38 -18.37 8.54
C MET A 21 -6.04 -17.27 7.70
N LEU A 22 -7.17 -16.72 8.14
CA LEU A 22 -7.87 -15.63 7.45
C LEU A 22 -7.32 -14.24 7.80
N ALA A 23 -6.44 -14.12 8.81
CA ALA A 23 -5.80 -12.85 9.14
C ALA A 23 -4.75 -12.49 8.07
N LEU A 24 -5.18 -11.71 7.07
CA LEU A 24 -4.27 -11.19 6.05
C LEU A 24 -3.38 -10.09 6.65
N PRO A 25 -2.05 -10.15 6.46
CA PRO A 25 -1.17 -9.04 6.86
C PRO A 25 -1.50 -7.80 6.03
N ALA A 26 -1.46 -6.63 6.66
CA ALA A 26 -1.52 -5.36 5.94
C ALA A 26 -0.28 -5.24 5.04
N GLN A 27 -0.49 -4.93 3.76
CA GLN A 27 0.62 -4.66 2.84
C GLN A 27 0.90 -3.16 2.77
N ALA A 28 2.17 -2.81 2.89
CA ALA A 28 2.65 -1.44 2.81
C ALA A 28 3.92 -1.38 1.95
N ASN A 29 4.17 -0.23 1.35
CA ASN A 29 5.48 0.04 0.76
C ASN A 29 6.48 0.23 1.90
N THR A 30 7.55 -0.57 1.93
CA THR A 30 8.57 -0.55 2.98
C THR A 30 9.91 -0.15 2.39
N TRP A 31 10.65 0.66 3.15
CA TRP A 31 11.97 1.14 2.77
C TRP A 31 12.89 1.08 3.99
N PRO A 32 14.19 0.77 3.81
CA PRO A 32 15.17 0.95 4.87
C PRO A 32 15.26 2.43 5.24
N LEU A 33 15.53 2.71 6.52
CA LEU A 33 15.78 4.08 6.94
C LEU A 33 17.03 4.64 6.23
N PRO A 34 16.98 5.89 5.76
CA PRO A 34 18.11 6.50 5.09
C PRO A 34 19.22 6.82 6.09
N PRO A 35 20.48 6.99 5.63
CA PRO A 35 21.59 7.40 6.48
C PRO A 35 21.31 8.70 7.26
N PRO A 36 21.99 8.93 8.40
CA PRO A 36 21.87 10.17 9.15
C PRO A 36 22.07 11.40 8.25
N GLY A 37 21.18 12.40 8.39
CA GLY A 37 21.18 13.61 7.56
C GLY A 37 20.44 13.48 6.23
N SER A 38 20.01 12.28 5.82
CA SER A 38 19.15 12.08 4.65
C SER A 38 17.69 11.82 5.05
N ARG A 39 16.77 12.26 4.20
CA ARG A 39 15.32 12.03 4.30
C ARG A 39 14.75 11.36 3.05
N LEU A 40 15.56 11.15 2.01
CA LEU A 40 15.10 10.57 0.75
C LEU A 40 15.05 9.05 0.86
N VAL A 41 13.91 8.47 0.54
CA VAL A 41 13.70 7.01 0.50
C VAL A 41 12.98 6.61 -0.78
N GLY A 42 13.13 5.34 -1.16
CA GLY A 42 12.48 4.77 -2.33
C GLY A 42 13.03 5.26 -3.66
N GLU A 43 12.46 4.71 -4.73
CA GLU A 43 12.83 4.98 -6.12
C GLU A 43 11.58 5.01 -6.97
N ASN A 44 11.51 5.94 -7.92
CA ASN A 44 10.39 5.97 -8.87
C ASN A 44 10.43 4.75 -9.79
N LYS A 45 9.25 4.30 -10.19
CA LYS A 45 9.11 3.23 -11.19
C LYS A 45 8.36 3.74 -12.41
N PHE A 46 8.44 2.99 -13.50
CA PHE A 46 7.65 3.25 -14.69
C PHE A 46 6.65 2.12 -14.91
N HIS A 47 5.45 2.49 -15.35
CA HIS A 47 4.38 1.55 -15.67
C HIS A 47 3.88 1.85 -17.08
N VAL A 48 3.86 0.83 -17.94
CA VAL A 48 3.26 0.93 -19.27
C VAL A 48 1.79 0.57 -19.14
N VAL A 49 0.91 1.46 -19.59
CA VAL A 49 -0.55 1.23 -19.57
C VAL A 49 -0.91 0.16 -20.59
N GLU A 50 -1.55 -0.91 -20.12
CA GLU A 50 -2.07 -1.99 -20.97
C GLU A 50 -3.36 -1.55 -21.68
N ASP A 51 -3.79 -2.24 -22.75
CA ASP A 51 -4.99 -1.87 -23.53
C ASP A 51 -6.27 -1.84 -22.67
N ASP A 52 -6.36 -2.71 -21.66
CA ASP A 52 -7.39 -2.78 -20.63
C ASP A 52 -6.83 -2.44 -19.23
N GLY A 53 -5.73 -1.69 -19.17
CA GLY A 53 -4.91 -1.43 -17.98
C GLY A 53 -5.58 -0.68 -16.83
N GLY A 54 -6.87 -0.35 -16.96
CA GLY A 54 -7.69 0.27 -15.94
C GLY A 54 -7.44 1.77 -15.76
N SER A 55 -8.15 2.36 -14.80
CA SER A 55 -8.03 3.77 -14.45
C SER A 55 -6.74 4.06 -13.66
N LEU A 56 -6.39 5.34 -13.53
CA LEU A 56 -5.29 5.75 -12.63
C LEU A 56 -5.56 5.33 -11.18
N GLU A 57 -6.81 5.20 -10.77
CA GLU A 57 -7.17 4.73 -9.43
C GLU A 57 -6.81 3.25 -9.23
N ALA A 58 -7.10 2.40 -10.22
CA ALA A 58 -6.72 1.00 -10.20
C ALA A 58 -5.19 0.83 -10.18
N ILE A 59 -4.48 1.62 -10.99
CA ILE A 59 -3.02 1.64 -11.02
C ILE A 59 -2.45 2.15 -9.69
N ALA A 60 -3.02 3.21 -9.11
CA ALA A 60 -2.60 3.74 -7.82
C ALA A 60 -2.72 2.70 -6.70
N LYS A 61 -3.83 1.94 -6.67
CA LYS A 61 -4.01 0.81 -5.74
C LYS A 61 -2.96 -0.28 -5.95
N LYS A 62 -2.69 -0.66 -7.21
CA LYS A 62 -1.69 -1.68 -7.56
C LYS A 62 -0.31 -1.36 -6.99
N TYR A 63 0.09 -0.09 -7.01
CA TYR A 63 1.39 0.36 -6.51
C TYR A 63 1.36 0.91 -5.08
N ASN A 64 0.20 0.88 -4.41
CA ASN A 64 -0.03 1.47 -3.09
C ASN A 64 0.47 2.93 -3.01
N VAL A 65 0.09 3.74 -3.99
CA VAL A 65 0.37 5.19 -4.03
C VAL A 65 -0.93 5.98 -4.01
N GLY A 66 -0.89 7.22 -3.52
CA GLY A 66 -2.05 8.10 -3.52
C GLY A 66 -2.46 8.49 -4.94
N PHE A 67 -3.78 8.49 -5.23
CA PHE A 67 -4.33 8.89 -6.52
C PHE A 67 -3.86 10.29 -6.95
N LEU A 68 -3.91 11.27 -6.03
CA LEU A 68 -3.47 12.63 -6.31
C LEU A 68 -1.97 12.72 -6.60
N ALA A 69 -1.14 11.95 -5.88
CA ALA A 69 0.29 11.91 -6.14
C ALA A 69 0.60 11.31 -7.52
N LEU A 70 -0.11 10.25 -7.91
CA LEU A 70 0.03 9.65 -9.24
C LEU A 70 -0.43 10.61 -10.35
N LEU A 71 -1.53 11.32 -10.13
CA LEU A 71 -2.04 12.33 -11.07
C LEU A 71 -1.06 13.50 -11.22
N GLN A 72 -0.48 13.99 -10.12
CA GLN A 72 0.51 15.07 -10.12
C GLN A 72 1.80 14.66 -10.84
N ALA A 73 2.23 13.41 -10.69
CA ALA A 73 3.43 12.88 -11.36
C ALA A 73 3.25 12.71 -12.88
N ASN A 74 2.01 12.68 -13.38
CA ASN A 74 1.67 12.39 -14.77
C ASN A 74 0.70 13.42 -15.36
N PRO A 75 1.15 14.69 -15.54
CA PRO A 75 0.28 15.76 -16.03
C PRO A 75 -0.24 15.47 -17.44
N GLY A 76 -1.52 15.73 -17.66
CA GLY A 76 -2.18 15.57 -18.97
C GLY A 76 -2.65 14.15 -19.30
N ILE A 77 -2.47 13.18 -18.40
CA ILE A 77 -3.06 11.84 -18.54
C ILE A 77 -4.54 11.87 -18.14
N ASP A 78 -5.38 11.18 -18.94
CA ASP A 78 -6.78 10.94 -18.59
C ASP A 78 -6.86 10.00 -17.37
N PRO A 79 -7.47 10.43 -16.24
CA PRO A 79 -7.51 9.64 -15.02
C PRO A 79 -8.41 8.40 -15.10
N TYR A 80 -9.38 8.39 -15.99
CA TYR A 80 -10.38 7.33 -16.10
C TYR A 80 -9.98 6.30 -17.15
N VAL A 81 -9.47 6.76 -18.30
CA VAL A 81 -9.07 5.89 -19.43
C VAL A 81 -7.70 6.34 -19.96
N PRO A 82 -6.60 6.07 -19.23
CA PRO A 82 -5.27 6.39 -19.71
C PRO A 82 -4.98 5.68 -21.03
N ARG A 83 -4.26 6.34 -21.93
CA ARG A 83 -3.96 5.79 -23.26
C ARG A 83 -3.06 4.56 -23.13
N ALA A 84 -3.45 3.46 -23.76
CA ALA A 84 -2.62 2.27 -23.88
C ALA A 84 -1.24 2.57 -24.51
N GLY A 85 -0.22 1.89 -24.02
CA GLY A 85 1.18 2.10 -24.40
C GLY A 85 1.82 3.38 -23.84
N SER A 86 1.05 4.26 -23.16
CA SER A 86 1.64 5.39 -22.44
C SER A 86 2.41 4.92 -21.22
N VAL A 87 3.44 5.69 -20.85
CA VAL A 87 4.30 5.39 -19.70
C VAL A 87 3.95 6.33 -18.56
N LEU A 88 3.55 5.77 -17.43
CA LEU A 88 3.31 6.50 -16.19
C LEU A 88 4.53 6.42 -15.28
N THR A 89 4.88 7.54 -14.67
CA THR A 89 5.81 7.61 -13.54
C THR A 89 5.06 7.27 -12.26
N ILE A 90 5.52 6.26 -11.54
CA ILE A 90 4.98 5.83 -10.25
C ILE A 90 5.82 6.48 -9.13
N PRO A 91 5.26 7.42 -8.34
CA PRO A 91 6.00 8.24 -7.37
C PRO A 91 6.24 7.52 -6.04
N LEU A 92 7.09 6.50 -6.07
CA LEU A 92 7.51 5.72 -4.90
C LEU A 92 8.72 6.34 -4.17
N GLN A 93 9.44 7.27 -4.79
CA GLN A 93 10.46 8.05 -4.11
C GLN A 93 9.82 9.20 -3.33
N THR A 94 10.17 9.34 -2.06
CA THR A 94 9.59 10.37 -1.18
C THR A 94 10.60 10.90 -0.18
N LEU A 95 10.36 12.12 0.29
CA LEU A 95 11.03 12.65 1.47
C LEU A 95 10.24 12.25 2.71
N LEU A 96 10.91 11.67 3.70
CA LEU A 96 10.32 11.42 5.00
C LEU A 96 9.90 12.76 5.65
N PRO A 97 8.78 12.82 6.38
CA PRO A 97 8.35 14.03 7.10
C PRO A 97 9.42 14.56 8.05
N ASP A 98 9.37 15.87 8.31
CA ASP A 98 10.22 16.50 9.32
C ASP A 98 9.58 16.34 10.71
N ALA A 99 9.63 15.12 11.22
CA ALA A 99 9.03 14.71 12.48
C ALA A 99 9.86 13.58 13.11
N PRO A 100 9.73 13.33 14.43
CA PRO A 100 10.30 12.16 15.07
C PRO A 100 9.91 10.87 14.32
N ARG A 101 10.90 10.02 14.04
CA ARG A 101 10.72 8.74 13.34
C ARG A 101 10.29 7.65 14.33
N GLU A 102 9.15 7.84 14.96
CA GLU A 102 8.62 6.96 16.00
C GLU A 102 7.11 6.77 15.83
N GLY A 103 6.64 5.52 15.88
CA GLY A 103 5.22 5.20 15.83
C GLY A 103 4.57 5.62 14.50
N ILE A 104 3.39 6.23 14.59
CA ILE A 104 2.58 6.63 13.42
C ILE A 104 2.72 8.14 13.20
N VAL A 105 3.14 8.53 12.00
CA VAL A 105 3.17 9.93 11.53
C VAL A 105 2.24 10.08 10.32
N ILE A 106 1.29 11.02 10.39
CA ILE A 106 0.32 11.28 9.33
C ILE A 106 0.63 12.64 8.69
N ASN A 107 1.00 12.65 7.41
CA ASN A 107 1.18 13.86 6.63
C ASN A 107 -0.07 14.14 5.78
N LEU A 108 -0.88 15.12 6.20
CA LEU A 108 -2.13 15.48 5.53
C LEU A 108 -1.91 16.14 4.16
N ALA A 109 -0.79 16.84 3.97
CA ALA A 109 -0.51 17.49 2.68
C ALA A 109 -0.20 16.48 1.57
N GLU A 110 0.40 15.34 1.94
CA GLU A 110 0.73 14.25 1.02
C GLU A 110 -0.31 13.11 1.03
N LEU A 111 -1.27 13.16 1.96
CA LEU A 111 -2.21 12.07 2.25
C LEU A 111 -1.51 10.74 2.51
N ARG A 112 -0.39 10.78 3.25
CA ARG A 112 0.44 9.61 3.56
C ARG A 112 0.51 9.35 5.06
N LEU A 113 0.49 8.08 5.41
CA LEU A 113 0.78 7.58 6.75
C LEU A 113 2.15 6.88 6.71
N TYR A 114 2.99 7.21 7.67
CA TYR A 114 4.30 6.60 7.89
C TYR A 114 4.26 5.84 9.22
N TYR A 115 4.78 4.61 9.21
CA TYR A 115 4.99 3.80 10.40
C TYR A 115 6.48 3.50 10.53
N TYR A 116 7.05 3.82 11.69
CA TYR A 116 8.47 3.68 12.01
C TYR A 116 8.71 2.55 13.01
#